data_AF-A0A918Z438-F1
#
_entry.id   AF-A0A918Z438-F1
#
_cell.length_a   1.000
_cell.length_b   1.000
_cell.length_c   1.000
_cell.angle_alpha   90.00
_cell.angle_beta   90.00
_cell.angle_gamma   90.00
#
_symmetry.space_group_name_H-M   'P 1'
#
loop_
_entity.id
_entity.type
_entity.pdbx_description
1 polymer ?
#
loop_
_entity_poly.entity_id
_entity_poly.type
_entity_poly.pdbx_seq_one_letter_code
_entity_poly.pdbx_strand_id
1 'polypeptide(L)' 'MEHESPPLYSRGPYRVVQCRAGDGDRPGALPRFAIVTASGERLHETVSFDAARIWLDLRIEQEQTPPTRRARERPLRR' A
#
# COMPACT_ATOMS: atom_id res chain seq x y z
N MET A 1 -11.54 -22.79 4.36
CA MET A 1 -10.28 -22.07 4.61
C MET A 1 -10.01 -21.29 3.35
N GLU A 2 -10.32 -20.00 3.33
CA GLU A 2 -10.06 -19.18 2.16
C GLU A 2 -8.54 -19.06 2.03
N HIS A 3 -7.98 -19.62 0.96
CA HIS A 3 -6.56 -19.53 0.67
C HIS A 3 -6.26 -18.07 0.31
N GLU A 4 -5.97 -17.22 1.29
CA GLU A 4 -5.35 -15.92 1.03
C GLU A 4 -4.03 -16.20 0.32
N SER A 5 -3.96 -15.76 -0.94
CA SER A 5 -2.76 -15.89 -1.77
C SER A 5 -1.55 -15.37 -0.96
N PRO A 6 -0.41 -16.09 -0.93
CA PRO A 6 0.76 -15.63 -0.21
C PRO A 6 1.17 -14.23 -0.71
N PRO A 7 1.59 -13.32 0.19
CA PRO A 7 1.95 -11.97 -0.20
C PRO A 7 3.13 -12.00 -1.17
N LEU A 8 2.97 -11.36 -2.32
CA LEU A 8 3.99 -11.28 -3.38
C LEU A 8 5.12 -10.32 -3.02
N TYR A 9 4.80 -9.33 -2.19
CA TYR A 9 5.77 -8.35 -1.69
C TYR A 9 5.36 -7.90 -0.29
N SER A 10 6.33 -7.62 0.56
CA SER A 10 6.08 -7.07 1.89
C SER A 10 7.14 -6.03 2.22
N ARG A 11 6.70 -4.91 2.80
CA ARG A 11 7.59 -3.84 3.24
C ARG A 11 7.00 -3.16 4.47
N GLY A 12 7.70 -3.27 5.60
CA GLY A 12 7.19 -2.77 6.88
C GLY A 12 5.84 -3.41 7.26
N PRO A 13 4.84 -2.63 7.69
CA PRO A 13 3.52 -3.13 8.07
C PRO A 13 2.59 -3.37 6.87
N TYR A 14 3.09 -3.32 5.63
CA TYR A 14 2.28 -3.43 4.43
C TYR A 14 2.70 -4.62 3.56
N ARG A 15 1.73 -5.19 2.84
CA ARG A 15 1.88 -6.37 1.99
C ARG A 15 1.11 -6.19 0.70
N VAL A 16 1.63 -6.71 -0.41
CA VAL A 16 0.96 -6.77 -1.70
C VAL A 16 0.48 -8.21 -1.90
N VAL A 17 -0.82 -8.37 -2.09
CA VAL A 17 -1.46 -9.67 -2.35
C VAL A 17 -2.09 -9.67 -3.74
N GLN A 18 -2.07 -10.82 -4.39
CA GLN A 18 -2.80 -11.01 -5.63
C GLN A 18 -4.24 -11.42 -5.30
N CYS A 19 -5.19 -10.56 -5.63
CA CYS A 19 -6.61 -10.89 -5.59
C CYS A 19 -6.90 -11.87 -6.71
N ARG A 20 -7.41 -13.05 -6.34
CA ARG A 20 -7.88 -14.02 -7.32
C ARG A 20 -9.10 -13.39 -8.03
N ALA A 21 -9.10 -13.44 -9.35
CA ALA A 21 -10.31 -13.20 -10.14
C ALA A 21 -11.38 -14.15 -9.57
N GLY A 22 -12.47 -13.60 -9.03
CA GLY A 22 -13.57 -14.41 -8.53
C GLY A 22 -14.22 -15.18 -9.68
N ASP A 23 -15.01 -16.21 -9.38
CA ASP A 23 -15.71 -17.08 -10.35
C ASP A 23 -16.56 -16.34 -11.44
N GLY A 24 -16.72 -15.01 -11.33
CA GLY A 24 -17.37 -14.16 -12.35
C GLY A 24 -16.43 -13.28 -13.20
N ASP A 25 -15.12 -13.33 -13.00
CA ASP A 25 -14.17 -12.56 -13.81
C ASP A 25 -14.01 -13.22 -15.19
N ARG A 26 -14.15 -12.42 -16.26
CA ARG A 26 -14.08 -12.92 -17.64
C ARG A 26 -12.72 -13.58 -17.88
N PRO A 27 -12.64 -14.63 -18.70
CA PRO A 27 -11.35 -15.14 -19.18
C PRO A 27 -10.61 -13.99 -19.88
N GLY A 28 -9.49 -13.56 -19.28
CA GLY A 28 -8.72 -12.37 -19.69
C GLY A 28 -8.78 -11.19 -18.72
N ALA A 29 -9.49 -11.30 -17.60
CA ALA A 29 -9.40 -10.33 -16.51
C ALA A 29 -7.95 -10.27 -16.00
N LEU A 30 -7.37 -9.08 -16.06
CA LEU A 30 -6.02 -8.85 -15.54
C LEU A 30 -6.01 -9.12 -14.03
N PRO A 31 -4.96 -9.78 -13.50
CA PRO A 31 -4.83 -10.00 -12.07
C PRO A 31 -4.87 -8.66 -11.33
N ARG A 32 -5.74 -8.54 -10.33
CA ARG A 32 -5.79 -7.38 -9.44
C ARG A 32 -4.84 -7.61 -8.28
N PHE A 33 -3.99 -6.64 -7.99
CA PHE A 33 -3.10 -6.62 -6.85
C PHE A 33 -3.68 -5.65 -5.82
N ALA A 34 -3.83 -6.10 -4.58
CA ALA A 34 -4.26 -5.27 -3.47
C ALA A 34 -3.09 -5.05 -2.51
N ILE A 35 -2.97 -3.83 -2.02
CA ILE A 35 -2.09 -3.47 -0.92
C ILE A 35 -2.90 -3.58 0.37
N VAL A 36 -2.44 -4.43 1.27
CA VAL A 36 -3.05 -4.67 2.57
C VAL A 36 -2.10 -4.30 3.71
N THR A 37 -2.65 -3.85 4.81
CA THR A 37 -1.91 -3.68 6.07
C THR A 37 -1.64 -5.03 6.74
N ALA A 38 -0.81 -5.02 7.79
CA ALA A 38 -0.57 -6.19 8.63
C ALA A 38 -1.83 -6.68 9.35
N SER A 39 -2.83 -5.82 9.55
CA SER A 39 -4.15 -6.19 10.09
C SER A 39 -5.11 -6.75 9.04
N GLY A 40 -4.71 -6.81 7.77
CA GLY A 40 -5.54 -7.28 6.66
C GLY A 40 -6.45 -6.21 6.04
N GLU A 41 -6.29 -4.95 6.41
CA GLU A 41 -7.06 -3.84 5.84
C GLU A 41 -6.57 -3.52 4.42
N ARG A 42 -7.46 -3.47 3.44
CA ARG A 42 -7.13 -3.09 2.05
C ARG A 42 -7.03 -1.57 1.95
N LEU A 43 -5.87 -1.08 1.54
CA LEU A 43 -5.61 0.34 1.36
C LEU A 43 -5.77 0.79 -0.09
N HIS A 44 -5.32 -0.04 -1.03
CA HIS A 44 -5.28 0.32 -2.44
C HIS A 44 -5.33 -0.92 -3.34
N GLU A 45 -5.86 -0.78 -4.54
CA GLU A 45 -5.97 -1.85 -5.53
C GLU A 45 -5.50 -1.36 -6.90
N THR A 46 -4.78 -2.21 -7.62
CA THR A 46 -4.23 -1.89 -8.95
C THR A 46 -4.15 -3.13 -9.82
N VAL A 47 -4.03 -2.94 -11.13
CA VAL A 47 -3.92 -4.02 -12.11
C VAL A 47 -2.48 -4.39 -12.44
N SER A 48 -1.50 -3.70 -11.83
CA SER A 48 -0.07 -3.95 -12.03
C SER A 48 0.65 -4.10 -10.70
N PHE A 49 1.45 -5.16 -10.58
CA PHE A 49 2.30 -5.39 -9.42
C PHE A 49 3.32 -4.26 -9.23
N ASP A 50 3.87 -3.72 -10.33
CA ASP A 50 4.85 -2.64 -10.27
C ASP A 50 4.22 -1.35 -9.73
N ALA A 51 3.01 -1.03 -10.18
CA ALA A 51 2.24 0.08 -9.64
C ALA A 51 1.92 -0.11 -8.14
N ALA A 52 1.63 -1.35 -7.71
CA ALA A 52 1.37 -1.66 -6.30
C ALA A 52 2.62 -1.40 -5.44
N ARG A 53 3.78 -1.79 -5.95
CA ARG A 53 5.06 -1.57 -5.29
C ARG A 53 5.42 -0.08 -5.21
N ILE A 54 5.27 0.67 -6.30
CA ILE A 54 5.53 2.12 -6.32
C ILE A 54 4.63 2.83 -5.31
N TRP A 55 3.34 2.48 -5.27
CA TRP A 55 2.41 3.05 -4.29
C TRP A 55 2.86 2.76 -2.85
N LEU A 56 3.28 1.52 -2.58
CA LEU A 56 3.78 1.12 -1.26
C LEU A 56 5.02 1.93 -0.85
N ASP A 57 5.97 2.08 -1.76
CA ASP A 57 7.21 2.79 -1.54
C ASP A 57 6.95 4.27 -1.23
N LEU A 58 6.07 4.92 -2.01
CA LEU A 58 5.63 6.29 -1.76
C LEU A 58 4.89 6.43 -0.43
N ARG A 59 4.03 5.47 -0.06
CA ARG A 59 3.30 5.49 1.21
C ARG A 59 4.27 5.45 2.40
N ILE A 60 5.26 4.57 2.33
CA ILE A 60 6.29 4.42 3.36
C ILE A 60 7.14 5.69 3.45
N GLU A 61 7.50 6.30 2.33
CA GLU A 61 8.23 7.58 2.31
C GLU A 61 7.42 8.71 2.96
N GLN A 62 6.12 8.76 2.70
CA GLN A 62 5.22 9.75 3.33
C GLN A 62 5.09 9.55 4.84
N GLU A 63 5.02 8.31 5.33
CA GLU A 63 4.96 8.03 6.77
C GLU A 63 6.31 8.22 7.48
N GLN A 64 7.42 7.98 6.78
CA GLN A 64 8.77 8.23 7.30
C GLN A 64 9.17 9.70 7.25
N THR A 65 8.44 10.53 6.52
CA THR A 65 8.59 11.97 6.60
C THR A 65 7.81 12.44 7.84
N PRO A 66 8.45 12.65 9.01
CA PRO A 66 7.77 13.33 10.10
C PRO A 66 7.24 14.65 9.54
N PRO A 67 6.02 15.10 9.91
CA PRO A 67 5.57 16.42 9.57
C PRO A 67 6.66 17.35 10.06
N THR A 68 7.42 17.90 9.12
CA THR A 68 8.53 18.77 9.43
C THR A 68 7.90 19.86 10.24
N ARG A 69 8.34 19.95 11.49
CA ARG A 69 7.99 20.92 12.52
C ARG A 69 8.26 22.31 11.94
N ARG A 70 7.41 22.76 11.02
CA ARG A 70 7.47 24.09 10.45
C ARG A 70 7.16 25.04 11.60
N ALA A 71 8.09 25.96 11.82
CA ALA A 71 8.01 27.11 12.70
C ALA A 71 8.17 26.86 14.20
N ARG A 72 9.29 26.25 14.62
CA ARG A 72 10.06 26.90 15.68
C ARG A 72 10.97 27.90 14.97
N GLU A 73 10.55 29.17 14.89
CA GLU A 73 11.46 30.33 14.82
C GLU A 73 10.65 31.62 14.69
N ARG A 74 10.38 32.25 15.83
CA ARG A 74 10.63 33.69 16.01
C ARG A 74 10.50 34.06 17.49
N PRO A 75 11.62 34.24 18.22
CA PRO A 75 11.58 35.02 19.43
C PRO A 75 11.54 36.49 19.00
N LEU A 76 10.35 37.10 18.97
CA LEU A 76 10.26 38.56 18.93
C LEU A 76 10.30 39.06 20.38
N ARG A 77 11.51 39.26 20.91
CA ARG A 77 11.68 40.11 22.10
C ARG A 77 11.35 41.55 21.70
N ARG A 78 10.38 42.15 22.36
CA ARG A 78 10.30 43.60 22.61
C ARG A 78 9.80 43.82 24.02
#